data_AF-A0A443S099-F1
#
_entry.id   AF-A0A443S099-F1
#
_cell.length_a   1.000
_cell.length_b   1.000
_cell.length_c   1.000
_cell.angle_alpha   90.00
_cell.angle_beta   90.00
_cell.angle_gamma   90.00
#
_symmetry.space_group_name_H-M   'P 1'
#
loop_
_entity.id
_entity.type
_entity.pdbx_description
1 polymer ?
#
loop_
_entity_poly.entity_id
_entity_poly.type
_entity_poly.pdbx_seq_one_letter_code
_entity_poly.pdbx_strand_id
1 'polypeptide(L)'
;MNRKPNYKVLDEKKIYCGEKPLNASTNCKANIEHCLFNLENDPCEFNNLANVYPNIVQLWDKLVAYNKTALPMLNEPIDPRGNPMLHNGVLTNWRDNEICTKKHF
;
A
#
# COMPACT_ATOMS: atom_id res chain seq x y z
N MET A 1 -23.40 9.00 -7.55
CA MET A 1 -23.17 7.98 -8.60
C MET A 1 -23.31 6.60 -7.95
N ASN A 2 -24.37 5.84 -8.27
CA ASN A 2 -24.60 4.49 -7.73
C ASN A 2 -24.02 3.43 -8.68
N ARG A 3 -22.69 3.38 -8.84
CA ARG A 3 -22.07 2.26 -9.54
C ARG A 3 -21.96 1.10 -8.56
N LYS A 4 -22.62 -0.03 -8.87
CA LYS A 4 -22.37 -1.33 -8.24
C LYS A 4 -21.59 -2.20 -9.21
N PRO A 5 -20.27 -1.99 -9.33
CA PRO A 5 -19.45 -2.84 -10.18
C PRO A 5 -19.51 -4.28 -9.67
N ASN A 6 -19.72 -5.21 -10.59
CA ASN A 6 -19.74 -6.64 -10.31
C ASN A 6 -18.34 -7.19 -10.59
N TYR A 7 -17.67 -7.70 -9.55
CA TYR A 7 -16.30 -8.18 -9.63
C TYR A 7 -16.23 -9.69 -9.38
N LYS A 8 -16.82 -10.51 -10.27
CA LYS A 8 -16.80 -11.98 -10.16
C LYS A 8 -15.40 -12.56 -9.88
N VAL A 9 -14.35 -11.95 -10.46
CA VAL A 9 -12.95 -12.34 -10.25
C VAL A 9 -12.49 -12.17 -8.79
N LEU A 10 -13.05 -11.20 -8.06
CA LEU A 10 -12.72 -11.00 -6.65
C LEU A 10 -13.49 -11.98 -5.77
N ASP A 11 -14.69 -12.40 -6.17
CA ASP A 11 -15.48 -13.40 -5.44
C ASP A 11 -14.77 -14.75 -5.40
N GLU A 12 -14.13 -15.16 -6.52
CA GLU A 12 -13.34 -16.39 -6.62
C GLU A 12 -12.07 -16.37 -5.75
N LYS A 13 -11.52 -15.18 -5.49
CA LYS A 13 -10.31 -15.00 -4.67
C LYS A 13 -10.60 -14.61 -3.24
N LYS A 14 -11.86 -14.62 -2.83
CA LYS A 14 -12.27 -14.23 -1.48
C LYS A 14 -11.86 -15.31 -0.48
N ILE A 15 -11.05 -14.92 0.50
CA ILE A 15 -10.72 -15.76 1.64
C ILE A 15 -11.79 -15.58 2.72
N TYR A 16 -12.33 -16.70 3.19
CA TYR A 16 -13.28 -16.73 4.29
C TYR A 16 -12.53 -16.98 5.59
N CYS A 17 -12.22 -15.89 6.28
CA CYS A 17 -11.72 -15.95 7.64
C CYS A 17 -12.87 -16.29 8.59
N GLY A 18 -12.60 -17.18 9.57
CA GLY A 18 -13.53 -17.45 10.66
C GLY A 18 -13.61 -16.28 11.66
N GLU A 19 -13.99 -16.59 12.89
CA GLU A 19 -14.01 -15.60 13.96
C GLU A 19 -12.59 -15.08 14.24
N LYS A 20 -12.43 -13.75 14.24
CA LYS A 20 -11.16 -13.12 14.52
C LYS A 20 -10.82 -13.26 16.01
N PRO A 21 -9.68 -13.87 16.37
CA PRO A 21 -9.24 -13.94 17.77
C PRO A 21 -9.04 -12.54 18.37
N LEU A 22 -9.34 -12.38 19.65
CA LEU A 22 -9.22 -11.09 20.35
C LEU A 22 -7.81 -10.51 20.31
N ASN A 23 -6.79 -11.38 20.35
CA ASN A 23 -5.38 -11.00 20.32
C ASN A 23 -4.82 -10.81 18.91
N ALA A 24 -5.56 -11.14 17.84
CA ALA A 24 -5.05 -11.05 16.47
C ALA A 24 -4.65 -9.61 16.08
N SER A 25 -5.27 -8.59 16.68
CA SER A 25 -4.91 -7.18 16.44
C SER A 25 -3.73 -6.69 17.30
N THR A 26 -3.33 -7.43 18.32
CA THR A 26 -2.36 -6.95 19.34
C THR A 26 -1.12 -7.83 19.46
N ASN A 27 -1.17 -9.06 18.93
CA ASN A 27 -0.07 -10.03 18.97
C ASN A 27 1.04 -9.75 17.95
N CYS A 28 0.83 -8.81 17.03
CA CYS A 28 1.80 -8.35 16.06
C CYS A 28 1.82 -6.81 16.07
N LYS A 29 2.94 -6.23 16.49
CA LYS A 29 3.21 -4.80 16.40
C LYS A 29 4.42 -4.60 15.49
N ALA A 30 4.19 -4.64 14.18
CA ALA A 30 5.24 -4.66 13.16
C ALA A 30 6.21 -3.46 13.20
N ASN A 31 5.83 -2.35 13.85
CA ASN A 31 6.68 -1.19 14.08
C ASN A 31 7.57 -1.29 15.33
N ILE A 32 7.38 -2.33 16.14
CA ILE A 32 8.12 -2.57 17.39
C ILE A 32 8.96 -3.84 17.28
N GLU A 33 8.39 -4.91 16.73
CA GLU A 33 9.03 -6.22 16.59
C GLU A 33 8.63 -6.93 15.29
N HIS A 34 9.33 -8.01 14.96
CA HIS A 34 9.03 -8.82 13.78
C HIS A 34 7.71 -9.58 13.93
N CYS A 35 6.98 -9.72 12.83
CA CYS A 35 5.83 -10.61 12.74
C CYS A 35 6.07 -11.67 11.67
N LEU A 36 5.62 -12.89 11.94
CA LEU A 36 5.76 -14.02 11.02
C LEU A 36 4.44 -14.78 10.96
N PHE A 37 3.90 -14.94 9.75
CA PHE A 37 2.66 -15.67 9.50
C PHE A 37 2.89 -16.76 8.47
N ASN A 38 2.18 -17.88 8.60
CA ASN A 38 2.17 -18.93 7.60
C ASN A 38 0.93 -18.76 6.71
N LEU A 39 1.08 -18.19 5.52
CA LEU A 39 -0.05 -17.88 4.64
C LEU A 39 -0.81 -19.12 4.13
N GLU A 40 -0.19 -20.31 4.11
CA GLU A 40 -0.86 -21.54 3.68
C GLU A 40 -1.85 -22.05 4.75
N ASN A 41 -1.48 -21.92 6.03
CA ASN A 41 -2.28 -22.41 7.15
C ASN A 41 -3.08 -21.31 7.87
N ASP A 42 -2.64 -20.05 7.77
CA ASP A 42 -3.22 -18.86 8.39
C ASP A 42 -3.25 -17.69 7.38
N PRO A 43 -4.11 -17.77 6.35
CA PRO A 43 -4.25 -16.73 5.34
C PRO A 43 -4.86 -15.42 5.88
N CYS A 44 -5.36 -15.44 7.11
CA CYS A 44 -5.97 -14.31 7.79
C CYS A 44 -5.00 -13.59 8.75
N GLU A 45 -3.76 -14.10 8.87
CA GLU A 45 -2.68 -13.53 9.68
C GLU A 45 -3.09 -13.33 11.15
N PHE A 46 -3.83 -14.29 11.72
CA PHE A 46 -4.32 -14.19 13.09
C PHE A 46 -3.28 -14.60 14.14
N ASN A 47 -2.30 -15.42 13.79
CA ASN A 47 -1.36 -16.03 14.71
C ASN A 47 0.08 -15.63 14.38
N ASN A 48 0.64 -14.71 15.15
CA ASN A 48 2.05 -14.34 15.00
C ASN A 48 2.97 -15.47 15.52
N LEU A 49 3.83 -15.99 14.65
CA LEU A 49 4.76 -17.09 14.91
C LEU A 49 6.22 -16.62 15.11
N ALA A 50 6.49 -15.31 15.13
CA ALA A 50 7.85 -14.78 15.15
C ALA A 50 8.68 -15.28 16.34
N ASN A 51 8.05 -15.40 17.52
CA ASN A 51 8.68 -15.91 18.74
C ASN A 51 8.82 -17.44 18.75
N VAL A 52 8.01 -18.15 17.95
CA VAL A 52 8.03 -19.62 17.86
C VAL A 52 9.13 -20.08 16.90
N TYR A 53 9.35 -19.35 15.80
CA TYR A 53 10.36 -19.67 14.79
C TYR A 53 11.35 -18.51 14.57
N PRO A 54 12.18 -18.18 15.56
CA PRO A 54 13.12 -17.06 15.47
C PRO A 54 14.17 -17.23 14.37
N ASN A 55 14.48 -18.47 13.98
CA ASN A 55 15.38 -18.77 12.87
C ASN A 55 14.79 -18.40 11.49
N ILE A 56 13.46 -18.43 11.33
CA ILE A 56 12.80 -18.00 10.09
C ILE A 56 12.80 -16.47 9.96
N VAL A 57 12.94 -15.75 11.08
CA VAL A 57 13.10 -14.28 11.08
C VAL A 57 14.37 -13.83 10.32
N GLN A 58 15.26 -14.75 9.90
CA GLN A 58 16.30 -14.49 8.88
C GLN A 58 15.75 -13.95 7.54
N LEU A 59 14.43 -14.05 7.27
CA LEU A 59 13.80 -13.27 6.20
C LEU A 59 14.08 -11.76 6.32
N TRP A 60 14.36 -11.25 7.52
CA TRP A 60 14.81 -9.87 7.73
C TRP A 60 16.10 -9.54 6.97
N ASP A 61 17.03 -10.48 6.85
CA ASP A 61 18.28 -10.25 6.11
C ASP A 61 18.00 -9.99 4.62
N LYS A 62 16.95 -10.62 4.08
CA LYS A 62 16.49 -10.32 2.71
C LYS A 62 15.93 -8.91 2.60
N LEU A 63 15.16 -8.45 3.58
CA LEU A 63 14.64 -7.08 3.62
C LEU A 63 15.78 -6.06 3.72
N VAL A 64 16.79 -6.33 4.56
CA VAL A 64 17.99 -5.50 4.65
C VAL A 64 18.74 -5.46 3.31
N ALA A 65 18.87 -6.60 2.63
CA ALA A 65 19.50 -6.65 1.31
C ALA A 65 18.72 -5.81 0.27
N TYR A 66 17.39 -5.89 0.23
CA TYR A 66 16.57 -5.06 -0.65
C TYR A 66 16.69 -3.57 -0.33
N ASN A 67 16.73 -3.23 0.96
CA ASN A 67 16.87 -1.83 1.41
C ASN A 67 18.20 -1.22 0.93
N LYS A 68 19.30 -2.00 0.89
CA LYS A 68 20.60 -1.52 0.38
C LYS A 68 20.56 -1.09 -1.09
N THR A 69 19.64 -1.66 -1.88
CA THR A 69 19.47 -1.35 -3.29
C THR A 69 18.23 -0.50 -3.58
N ALA A 70 17.50 -0.08 -2.54
CA ALA A 70 16.27 0.67 -2.71
C ALA A 70 16.56 2.09 -3.21
N LEU A 71 15.78 2.56 -4.18
CA LEU A 71 15.78 3.95 -4.58
C LEU A 71 15.13 4.81 -3.48
N PRO A 72 15.56 6.06 -3.30
CA PRO A 72 14.88 6.97 -2.39
C PRO A 72 13.42 7.16 -2.81
N MET A 73 12.54 7.35 -1.81
CA MET A 73 11.13 7.65 -2.07
C MET A 73 11.00 8.98 -2.82
N LEU A 74 10.26 9.00 -3.93
CA LEU A 74 9.98 10.22 -4.72
C LEU A 74 8.74 10.97 -4.22
N ASN A 75 8.53 11.02 -2.90
CA ASN A 75 7.42 11.77 -2.33
C ASN A 75 7.75 13.27 -2.39
N GLU A 76 7.30 13.93 -3.46
CA GLU A 76 7.36 15.38 -3.62
C GLU A 76 6.15 16.05 -2.94
N PRO A 77 6.30 17.30 -2.45
CA PRO A 77 5.16 18.07 -1.98
C PRO A 77 4.14 18.26 -3.11
N ILE A 78 2.87 18.34 -2.74
CA ILE A 78 1.79 18.64 -3.69
C ILE A 78 2.14 19.95 -4.42
N ASP A 79 2.20 19.91 -5.75
CA ASP A 79 2.39 21.11 -6.58
C ASP A 79 1.11 21.95 -6.55
N PRO A 80 1.11 23.16 -5.96
CA PRO A 80 -0.10 23.98 -5.86
C PRO A 80 -0.70 24.33 -7.22
N ARG A 81 0.10 24.31 -8.29
CA ARG A 81 -0.35 24.57 -9.66
C ARG A 81 -1.22 23.45 -10.22
N GLY A 82 -1.20 22.26 -9.61
CA GLY A 82 -2.10 21.16 -9.95
C GLY A 82 -3.52 21.33 -9.41
N ASN A 83 -3.81 22.41 -8.66
CA ASN A 83 -5.14 22.66 -8.13
C ASN A 83 -6.19 22.79 -9.26
N PRO A 84 -7.24 21.94 -9.31
CA PRO A 84 -8.28 22.00 -10.34
C PRO A 84 -8.98 23.36 -10.44
N MET A 85 -9.02 24.14 -9.37
CA MET A 85 -9.56 25.51 -9.41
C MET A 85 -8.79 26.42 -10.38
N LEU A 86 -7.53 26.12 -10.66
CA LEU A 86 -6.70 26.82 -11.65
C LEU A 86 -6.94 26.31 -13.09
N HIS A 87 -7.72 25.24 -13.26
CA HIS A 87 -7.95 24.52 -14.51
C HIS A 87 -9.44 24.27 -14.77
N ASN A 88 -10.28 25.30 -14.58
CA ASN A 88 -11.74 25.24 -14.80
C ASN A 88 -12.45 24.10 -14.05
N GLY A 89 -11.94 23.72 -12.87
CA GLY A 89 -12.49 22.65 -12.04
C GLY A 89 -12.15 21.24 -12.51
N VAL A 90 -11.21 21.07 -13.45
CA VAL A 90 -10.84 19.77 -14.02
C VAL A 90 -9.48 19.32 -13.49
N LEU A 91 -9.38 18.03 -13.14
CA LEU A 91 -8.09 17.36 -12.93
C LEU A 91 -7.45 17.12 -14.31
N THR A 92 -6.52 17.98 -14.68
CA THR A 92 -5.82 17.93 -15.97
C THR A 92 -4.31 17.94 -15.77
N ASN A 93 -3.56 17.62 -16.81
CA ASN A 93 -2.12 17.83 -16.84
C ASN A 93 -1.81 19.33 -16.73
N TRP A 94 -1.19 19.75 -15.63
CA TRP A 94 -0.92 21.18 -15.37
C TRP A 94 0.47 21.63 -15.84
N ARG A 95 1.31 20.70 -16.33
CA ARG A 95 2.69 20.97 -16.76
C ARG A 95 2.92 20.89 -18.28
N ASP A 96 1.97 20.41 -19.09
CA ASP A 96 2.22 20.17 -20.53
C ASP A 96 1.70 21.28 -21.45
N ASN A 97 1.26 22.41 -20.92
CA ASN A 97 0.70 23.47 -21.76
C ASN A 97 1.80 24.33 -22.42
N GLU A 98 2.04 24.05 -23.71
CA GLU A 98 2.61 25.01 -24.67
C GLU A 98 1.73 26.27 -24.87
N ILE A 99 0.51 26.27 -24.33
CA ILE A 99 -0.45 27.39 -24.36
C ILE A 99 0.11 28.65 -23.65
N CYS A 100 1.11 28.51 -22.78
CA CYS A 100 1.78 29.66 -22.15
C CYS A 100 2.82 30.39 -23.02
N THR A 101 3.10 29.95 -24.26
CA THR A 101 4.12 30.60 -25.12
C THR A 101 3.57 31.65 -26.08
N LYS A 102 2.26 31.67 -26.35
CA LYS A 102 1.67 32.72 -27.19
C LYS A 102 1.17 33.87 -26.32
N LYS A 103 2.07 34.80 -25.98
CA LYS A 103 1.67 36.18 -25.72
C LYS A 103 0.97 36.69 -26.97
N HIS A 104 -0.36 36.74 -26.95
CA HIS A 104 -1.08 37.63 -27.86
C HIS A 104 -0.74 39.06 -27.45
N PHE A 105 0.23 39.65 -28.18
CA PHE A 105 0.28 41.08 -28.40
C PHE A 105 -0.71 41.42 -29.52
#